data_AF-A0A536Q624-F1
#
_entry.id   AF-A0A536Q624-F1
#
_cell.length_a   1.000
_cell.length_b   1.000
_cell.length_c   1.000
_cell.angle_alpha   90.00
_cell.angle_beta   90.00
_cell.angle_gamma   90.00
#
_symmetry.space_group_name_H-M   'P 1'
#
loop_
_entity.id
_entity.type
_entity.pdbx_description
1 polymer ?
#
loop_
_entity_poly.entity_id
_entity_poly.type
_entity_poly.pdbx_seq_one_letter_code
_entity_poly.pdbx_strand_id
1 'polypeptide(L)'
;MKADFVLEVAIAPAAALTRISGLINRKRQRVLGILKTQNEYVGHVGDRGFEIWERQQRAVHAFGRVIAQRGGTRIEVTFGLPMRTRVLIAVFFGLYAVVAIGIALRPPDAVVTVEELLVAIVGAAILAVIFSAAARRQRADLRAFLESVFTDVPRI
;
A
#
# COMPACT_ATOMS: atom_id res chain seq x y z
N MET A 1 15.91 0.01 8.33
CA MET A 1 14.82 -0.67 7.60
C MET A 1 15.37 -1.13 6.27
N LYS A 2 15.15 -2.40 5.89
CA LYS A 2 15.55 -2.91 4.57
C LYS A 2 14.56 -2.37 3.53
N ALA A 3 15.06 -1.93 2.37
CA ALA A 3 14.20 -1.52 1.27
C ALA A 3 13.47 -2.75 0.69
N ASP A 4 12.18 -2.60 0.39
CA ASP A 4 11.37 -3.67 -0.22
C ASP A 4 11.63 -3.76 -1.73
N PHE A 5 12.04 -2.64 -2.33
CA PHE A 5 12.38 -2.52 -3.73
C PHE A 5 13.56 -1.55 -3.88
N VAL A 6 14.51 -1.91 -4.72
CA VAL A 6 15.67 -1.08 -5.05
C VAL A 6 15.80 -1.03 -6.56
N LEU A 7 16.04 0.17 -7.08
CA LEU A 7 16.27 0.39 -8.50
C LEU A 7 17.48 1.31 -8.68
N GLU A 8 18.43 0.88 -9.49
CA GLU A 8 19.63 1.65 -9.82
C GLU A 8 19.56 2.10 -11.28
N VAL A 9 19.67 3.42 -11.50
CA VAL A 9 19.42 4.05 -12.80
C VAL A 9 20.52 5.06 -13.15
N ALA A 10 20.89 5.12 -14.42
CA ALA A 10 21.94 5.99 -14.96
C ALA A 10 21.46 7.44 -15.20
N ILE A 11 20.76 8.03 -14.24
CA ILE A 11 20.30 9.42 -14.27
C ILE A 11 20.68 10.14 -12.98
N ALA A 12 20.72 11.47 -13.03
CA ALA A 12 20.97 12.29 -11.85
C ALA A 12 19.78 12.21 -10.85
N PRO A 13 20.03 12.34 -9.53
CA PRO A 13 18.98 12.25 -8.50
C PRO A 13 17.83 13.24 -8.72
N ALA A 14 18.14 14.49 -9.09
CA ALA A 14 17.14 15.51 -9.38
C ALA A 14 16.27 15.16 -10.60
N ALA A 15 16.84 14.50 -11.62
CA ALA A 15 16.11 14.03 -12.78
C ALA A 15 15.17 12.87 -12.41
N ALA A 16 15.60 11.97 -11.51
CA ALA A 16 14.76 10.89 -10.99
C ALA A 16 13.55 11.45 -10.22
N LEU A 17 13.75 12.42 -9.33
CA LEU A 17 12.67 13.08 -8.59
C LEU A 17 11.72 13.84 -9.51
N THR A 18 12.26 14.55 -10.52
CA THR A 18 11.45 15.26 -11.52
C THR A 18 10.57 14.30 -12.33
N ARG A 19 11.10 13.13 -12.76
CA ARG A 19 10.32 12.11 -13.46
C ARG A 19 9.15 11.60 -12.61
N ILE A 20 9.41 11.31 -11.34
CA ILE A 20 8.38 10.87 -10.39
C ILE A 20 7.33 11.96 -10.24
N SER A 21 7.76 13.19 -9.93
CA SER A 21 6.89 14.37 -9.80
C SER A 21 6.01 14.59 -11.04
N GLY A 22 6.58 14.39 -12.22
CA GLY A 22 5.88 14.52 -13.50
C GLY A 22 4.84 13.45 -13.76
N LEU A 23 4.86 12.31 -13.07
CA LEU A 23 3.92 11.20 -13.29
C LEU A 23 2.91 11.03 -12.15
N ILE A 24 3.27 11.45 -10.94
CA ILE A 24 2.32 11.52 -9.82
C ILE A 24 1.33 12.67 -10.03
N ASN A 25 0.18 12.60 -9.36
CA ASN A 25 -0.88 13.62 -9.36
C ASN A 25 -1.53 13.91 -10.73
N ARG A 26 -1.07 13.28 -11.82
CA ARG A 26 -1.71 13.38 -13.14
C ARG A 26 -2.94 12.50 -13.22
N LYS A 27 -4.04 13.06 -13.75
CA LYS A 27 -5.20 12.26 -14.18
C LYS A 27 -4.83 11.54 -15.46
N ARG A 28 -4.84 10.20 -15.46
CA ARG A 28 -4.62 9.42 -16.69
C ARG A 28 -5.89 9.46 -17.55
N GLN A 29 -5.70 9.46 -18.87
CA GLN A 29 -6.81 9.51 -19.83
C GLN A 29 -7.68 8.26 -19.70
N ARG A 30 -9.01 8.46 -19.73
CA ARG A 30 -10.00 7.38 -19.71
C ARG A 30 -10.22 6.89 -21.13
N VAL A 31 -10.35 5.57 -21.31
CA VAL A 31 -10.83 5.03 -22.57
C VAL A 31 -12.34 5.26 -22.65
N LEU A 32 -12.80 5.87 -23.75
CA LEU A 32 -14.21 6.22 -23.99
C LEU A 32 -14.84 7.13 -22.91
N GLY A 33 -14.04 7.90 -22.15
CA GLY A 33 -14.52 8.82 -21.10
C GLY A 33 -15.07 8.15 -19.83
N ILE A 34 -15.31 6.84 -19.86
CA ILE A 34 -16.04 6.11 -18.80
C ILE A 34 -15.17 5.01 -18.16
N LEU A 35 -14.32 4.31 -18.92
CA LEU A 35 -13.49 3.24 -18.37
C LEU A 35 -12.17 3.76 -17.78
N LYS A 36 -11.96 3.50 -16.49
CA LYS A 36 -10.64 3.56 -15.87
C LYS A 36 -9.83 2.34 -16.27
N THR A 37 -8.86 2.53 -17.14
CA THR A 37 -7.95 1.46 -17.56
C THR A 37 -6.72 1.34 -16.66
N GLN A 38 -6.42 2.36 -15.86
CA GLN A 38 -5.19 2.44 -15.08
C GLN A 38 -5.42 3.11 -13.72
N ASN A 39 -4.68 2.64 -12.71
CA ASN A 39 -4.66 3.23 -11.38
C ASN A 39 -4.11 4.67 -11.43
N GLU A 40 -4.69 5.57 -10.65
CA GLU A 40 -4.21 6.95 -10.53
C GLU A 40 -3.39 7.09 -9.26
N TYR A 41 -2.21 7.70 -9.36
CA TYR A 41 -1.30 7.83 -8.22
C TYR A 41 -1.21 9.29 -7.78
N VAL A 42 -1.19 9.48 -6.48
CA VAL A 42 -1.03 10.77 -5.81
C VAL A 42 0.09 10.68 -4.81
N GLY A 43 0.74 11.80 -4.55
CA GLY A 43 1.90 11.79 -3.70
C GLY A 43 2.55 13.14 -3.52
N HIS A 44 3.61 13.13 -2.72
CA HIS A 44 4.46 14.27 -2.45
C HIS A 44 5.91 13.90 -2.76
N VAL A 45 6.65 14.84 -3.35
CA VAL A 45 8.08 14.72 -3.62
C VAL A 45 8.78 15.81 -2.83
N GLY A 46 9.73 15.41 -1.99
CA GLY A 46 10.63 16.32 -1.28
C GLY A 46 12.05 16.24 -1.85
N ASP A 47 13.00 16.90 -1.19
CA ASP A 47 14.36 17.10 -1.72
C ASP A 47 15.16 15.80 -1.94
N ARG A 48 14.88 14.76 -1.15
CA ARG A 48 15.66 13.50 -1.14
C ARG A 48 14.80 12.24 -1.28
N GLY A 49 13.52 12.39 -1.58
CA GLY A 49 12.60 11.27 -1.55
C GLY A 49 11.17 11.65 -1.92
N PHE A 50 10.30 10.67 -1.84
CA PHE A 50 8.91 10.79 -2.24
C PHE A 50 8.02 9.85 -1.44
N GLU A 51 6.73 10.18 -1.38
CA GLU A 51 5.68 9.34 -0.84
C GLU A 51 4.55 9.27 -1.86
N ILE A 52 4.12 8.05 -2.21
CA ILE A 52 3.11 7.82 -3.26
C ILE A 52 2.11 6.78 -2.79
N TRP A 53 0.84 7.00 -3.11
CA TRP A 53 -0.24 6.05 -2.92
C TRP A 53 -1.23 6.13 -4.07
N GLU A 54 -2.08 5.12 -4.22
CA GLU A 54 -3.14 5.13 -5.22
C GLU A 54 -4.27 6.06 -4.73
N ARG A 55 -4.85 6.86 -5.64
CA ARG A 55 -5.76 7.96 -5.31
C ARG A 55 -7.00 7.48 -4.55
N GLN A 56 -7.52 6.30 -4.85
CA GLN A 56 -8.69 5.70 -4.22
C GLN A 56 -8.33 4.73 -3.09
N GLN A 57 -7.10 4.22 -3.07
CA GLN A 57 -6.60 3.23 -2.12
C GLN A 57 -5.44 3.81 -1.31
N ARG A 58 -5.75 4.25 -0.10
CA ARG A 58 -4.81 4.91 0.83
C ARG A 58 -4.21 3.95 1.86
N ALA A 59 -4.37 2.65 1.68
CA ALA A 59 -3.95 1.69 2.69
C ALA A 59 -2.44 1.45 2.63
N VAL A 60 -1.88 1.19 1.45
CA VAL A 60 -0.44 1.01 1.27
C VAL A 60 0.17 2.23 0.59
N HIS A 61 1.25 2.74 1.18
CA HIS A 61 2.04 3.83 0.65
C HIS A 61 3.43 3.32 0.24
N ALA A 62 3.97 3.86 -0.84
CA ALA A 62 5.35 3.71 -1.26
C ALA A 62 6.17 4.90 -0.77
N PHE A 63 7.12 4.65 0.12
CA PHE A 63 8.08 5.63 0.62
C PHE A 63 9.40 5.43 -0.10
N GLY A 64 9.77 6.37 -0.96
CA GLY A 64 10.99 6.33 -1.75
C GLY A 64 12.07 7.26 -1.22
N ARG A 65 13.32 6.81 -1.24
CA ARG A 65 14.52 7.62 -1.02
C ARG A 65 15.37 7.58 -2.26
N VAL A 66 15.91 8.73 -2.66
CA VAL A 66 16.74 8.89 -3.84
C VAL A 66 18.15 9.23 -3.36
N ILE A 67 19.10 8.35 -3.66
CA ILE A 67 20.48 8.42 -3.18
C ILE A 67 21.40 8.55 -4.39
N ALA A 68 22.26 9.56 -4.37
CA ALA A 68 23.28 9.72 -5.40
C ALA A 68 24.30 8.57 -5.31
N GLN A 69 24.69 7.99 -6.45
CA GLN A 69 25.76 7.01 -6.52
C GLN A 69 26.64 7.25 -7.75
N ARG A 70 27.82 6.63 -7.79
CA ARG A 70 28.74 6.80 -8.92
C ARG A 70 28.08 6.29 -10.20
N GLY A 71 27.96 7.15 -11.21
CA GLY A 71 27.33 6.81 -12.49
C GLY A 71 25.80 6.97 -12.54
N GLY A 72 25.14 7.36 -11.43
CA GLY A 72 23.71 7.68 -11.45
C GLY A 72 23.06 7.73 -10.07
N THR A 73 21.94 7.02 -9.91
CA THR A 73 21.07 7.14 -8.75
C THR A 73 20.54 5.80 -8.31
N ARG A 74 20.55 5.58 -7.00
CA ARG A 74 19.88 4.46 -6.34
C ARG A 74 18.58 4.94 -5.70
N ILE A 75 17.49 4.29 -6.07
CA ILE A 75 16.15 4.57 -5.60
C ILE A 75 15.75 3.40 -4.70
N GLU A 76 15.58 3.67 -3.41
CA GLU A 76 15.13 2.69 -2.43
C GLU A 76 13.69 2.96 -2.07
N VAL A 77 12.84 1.94 -2.11
CA VAL A 77 11.42 2.06 -1.81
C VAL A 77 11.00 1.06 -0.76
N THR A 78 10.22 1.54 0.20
CA THR A 78 9.56 0.72 1.22
C THR A 78 8.04 0.84 1.05
N PHE A 79 7.34 -0.30 1.04
CA PHE A 79 5.88 -0.35 0.92
C PHE A 79 5.24 -0.65 2.27
N GLY A 80 4.71 0.40 2.88
CA GLY A 80 4.19 0.35 4.25
C GLY A 80 2.74 0.79 4.34
N LEU A 81 2.01 0.21 5.29
CA LEU A 81 0.79 0.83 5.80
C LEU A 81 1.18 2.08 6.61
N PRO A 82 0.58 3.25 6.38
CA PRO A 82 0.71 4.41 7.26
C PRO A 82 0.34 4.05 8.69
N MET A 83 0.97 4.70 9.67
CA MET A 83 0.70 4.42 11.10
C MET A 83 -0.79 4.54 11.43
N ARG A 84 -1.46 5.56 10.89
CA ARG A 84 -2.91 5.76 11.05
C ARG A 84 -3.71 4.55 10.56
N THR A 85 -3.38 4.01 9.39
CA THR A 85 -4.05 2.83 8.83
C THR A 85 -3.80 1.59 9.70
N ARG A 86 -2.58 1.42 10.21
CA ARG A 86 -2.26 0.31 11.14
C ARG A 86 -3.10 0.40 12.41
N VAL A 87 -3.20 1.59 13.00
CA VAL A 87 -4.00 1.84 14.21
C VAL A 87 -5.48 1.56 13.91
N LEU A 88 -6.03 2.05 12.80
CA LEU A 88 -7.43 1.79 12.44
C LEU A 88 -7.74 0.31 12.24
N ILE A 89 -6.84 -0.44 11.61
CA ILE A 89 -6.98 -1.91 11.47
C ILE A 89 -6.95 -2.56 12.86
N ALA A 90 -6.01 -2.18 13.73
CA ALA A 90 -5.94 -2.71 15.08
C ALA A 90 -7.21 -2.41 15.89
N VAL A 91 -7.73 -1.18 15.81
CA VAL A 91 -8.99 -0.78 16.44
C VAL A 91 -10.16 -1.59 15.88
N PHE A 92 -10.24 -1.78 14.57
CA PHE A 92 -11.29 -2.59 13.95
C PHE A 92 -11.29 -4.03 14.47
N PHE A 93 -10.14 -4.70 14.48
CA PHE A 93 -10.05 -6.07 15.00
C PHE A 93 -10.29 -6.13 16.52
N GLY A 94 -9.87 -5.11 17.27
CA GLY A 94 -10.18 -4.99 18.69
C GLY A 94 -11.68 -4.87 18.95
N LEU A 95 -12.38 -4.00 18.21
CA LEU A 95 -13.83 -3.87 18.29
C LEU A 95 -14.55 -5.15 17.87
N TYR A 96 -14.09 -5.79 16.79
CA TYR A 96 -14.61 -7.08 16.35
C TYR A 96 -14.53 -8.13 17.46
N ALA A 97 -13.38 -8.22 18.14
CA ALA A 97 -13.20 -9.15 19.27
C ALA A 97 -14.13 -8.81 20.43
N VAL A 98 -14.27 -7.53 20.80
CA VAL A 98 -15.19 -7.08 21.86
C VAL A 98 -16.64 -7.47 21.54
N VAL A 99 -17.08 -7.24 20.30
CA VAL A 99 -18.43 -7.60 19.85
C VAL A 99 -18.62 -9.12 19.86
N ALA A 100 -17.66 -9.88 19.33
CA ALA A 100 -17.72 -11.34 19.32
C ALA A 100 -17.80 -11.92 20.74
N ILE A 101 -16.98 -11.42 21.67
CA ILE A 101 -17.01 -11.81 23.08
C ILE A 101 -18.33 -11.38 23.74
N GLY A 102 -18.80 -10.15 23.49
CA GLY A 102 -20.04 -9.64 24.05
C GLY A 102 -21.29 -10.40 23.61
N ILE A 103 -21.30 -10.92 22.38
CA ILE A 103 -22.33 -11.84 21.88
C ILE A 103 -22.24 -13.18 22.61
N ALA A 104 -21.03 -13.74 22.74
CA ALA A 104 -20.80 -15.01 23.41
C ALA A 104 -21.16 -14.97 24.92
N LEU A 105 -21.00 -13.83 25.59
CA LEU A 105 -21.20 -13.71 27.05
C LEU A 105 -22.63 -13.30 27.47
N ARG A 106 -23.62 -13.24 26.57
CA ARG A 106 -25.00 -12.87 26.93
C ARG A 106 -25.70 -13.99 27.75
N PRO A 107 -26.13 -13.75 29.01
CA PRO A 107 -26.84 -14.75 29.82
C PRO A 107 -28.37 -14.77 29.57
N PRO A 108 -29.10 -15.86 29.94
CA PRO A 108 -28.70 -16.84 30.96
C PRO A 108 -28.59 -18.33 30.54
N ASP A 109 -29.02 -18.74 29.34
CA ASP A 109 -29.03 -20.17 28.92
C ASP A 109 -27.99 -20.55 27.85
N ALA A 110 -27.14 -19.62 27.43
CA ALA A 110 -26.19 -19.86 26.34
C ALA A 110 -24.89 -20.48 26.88
N VAL A 111 -24.81 -21.82 26.85
CA VAL A 111 -23.50 -22.46 26.71
C VAL A 111 -22.94 -21.95 25.39
N VAL A 112 -21.89 -21.12 25.42
CA VAL A 112 -21.17 -20.70 24.21
C VAL A 112 -20.85 -21.96 23.43
N THR A 113 -21.55 -22.18 22.32
CA THR A 113 -21.35 -23.39 21.56
C THR A 113 -20.03 -23.25 20.82
N VAL A 114 -19.31 -24.35 20.67
CA VAL A 114 -18.06 -24.39 19.88
C VAL A 114 -18.29 -23.81 18.48
N GLU A 115 -19.50 -23.96 17.94
CA GLU A 115 -19.94 -23.42 16.66
C GLU A 115 -19.91 -21.88 16.59
N GLU A 116 -20.41 -21.18 17.60
CA GLU A 116 -20.39 -19.70 17.62
C GLU A 116 -18.96 -19.15 17.69
N LEU A 117 -18.11 -19.79 18.48
CA LEU A 117 -16.69 -19.44 18.56
C LEU A 117 -15.98 -19.71 17.22
N LEU A 118 -16.29 -20.85 16.58
CA LEU A 118 -15.76 -21.18 15.25
C LEU A 118 -16.20 -20.16 14.21
N VAL A 119 -17.46 -19.72 14.20
CA VAL A 119 -17.97 -18.70 13.27
C VAL A 119 -17.21 -17.39 13.45
N ALA A 120 -16.98 -16.94 14.69
CA ALA A 120 -16.22 -15.71 14.96
C ALA A 120 -14.76 -15.81 14.49
N ILE A 121 -14.10 -16.95 14.72
CA ILE A 121 -12.72 -17.21 14.28
C ILE A 121 -12.63 -17.26 12.77
N VAL A 122 -13.55 -17.98 12.11
CA VAL A 122 -13.61 -18.08 10.64
C VAL A 122 -13.87 -16.69 10.03
N GLY A 123 -14.78 -15.91 10.59
CA GLY A 123 -15.01 -14.52 10.16
C GLY A 123 -13.76 -13.65 10.27
N ALA A 124 -13.05 -13.72 11.39
CA ALA A 124 -11.78 -13.01 11.57
C ALA A 124 -10.70 -13.45 10.58
N ALA A 125 -10.60 -14.77 10.33
CA ALA A 125 -9.66 -15.34 9.37
C ALA A 125 -9.95 -14.87 7.94
N ILE A 126 -11.23 -14.87 7.52
CA ILE A 126 -11.65 -14.37 6.21
C ILE A 126 -11.29 -12.89 6.07
N LEU A 127 -11.59 -12.07 7.08
CA LEU A 127 -11.23 -10.65 7.06
C LEU A 127 -9.72 -10.46 6.95
N ALA A 128 -8.93 -11.17 7.75
CA ALA A 128 -7.47 -11.12 7.69
C ALA A 128 -6.93 -11.49 6.29
N VAL A 129 -7.51 -12.51 5.65
CA VAL A 129 -7.16 -12.90 4.28
C VAL A 129 -7.49 -11.80 3.27
N ILE A 130 -8.68 -11.19 3.35
CA ILE A 130 -9.10 -10.09 2.46
C ILE A 130 -8.16 -8.91 2.59
N PHE A 131 -7.89 -8.44 3.81
CA PHE A 131 -6.96 -7.32 4.05
C PHE A 131 -5.55 -7.63 3.54
N SER A 132 -5.07 -8.85 3.79
CA SER A 132 -3.73 -9.29 3.34
C SER A 132 -3.63 -9.42 1.82
N ALA A 133 -4.66 -9.93 1.16
CA ALA A 133 -4.73 -10.03 -0.30
C ALA A 133 -4.79 -8.63 -0.94
N ALA A 134 -5.62 -7.73 -0.41
CA ALA A 134 -5.71 -6.35 -0.89
C ALA A 134 -4.38 -5.61 -0.71
N ALA A 135 -3.72 -5.74 0.44
CA ALA A 135 -2.42 -5.12 0.68
C ALA A 135 -1.33 -5.65 -0.26
N ARG A 136 -1.30 -6.97 -0.53
CA ARG A 136 -0.37 -7.56 -1.51
C ARG A 136 -0.59 -7.01 -2.92
N ARG A 137 -1.85 -6.93 -3.36
CA ARG A 137 -2.19 -6.35 -4.66
C ARG A 137 -1.74 -4.89 -4.77
N GLN A 138 -2.01 -4.07 -3.76
CA GLN A 138 -1.57 -2.67 -3.74
C GLN A 138 -0.05 -2.52 -3.81
N ARG A 139 0.70 -3.37 -3.12
CA ARG A 139 2.17 -3.40 -3.21
C ARG A 139 2.64 -3.73 -4.63
N ALA A 140 2.03 -4.72 -5.27
CA ALA A 140 2.34 -5.09 -6.65
C ALA A 140 2.03 -3.95 -7.62
N ASP A 141 0.88 -3.30 -7.49
CA ASP A 141 0.47 -2.17 -8.34
C ASP A 141 1.43 -0.98 -8.19
N LEU A 142 1.81 -0.61 -6.95
CA LEU A 142 2.78 0.46 -6.69
C LEU A 142 4.16 0.13 -7.25
N ARG A 143 4.60 -1.13 -7.12
CA ARG A 143 5.87 -1.58 -7.71
C ARG A 143 5.84 -1.48 -9.23
N ALA A 144 4.78 -1.99 -9.87
CA ALA A 144 4.63 -1.91 -11.32
C ALA A 144 4.61 -0.46 -11.82
N PHE A 145 3.95 0.45 -11.07
CA PHE A 145 4.00 1.87 -11.36
C PHE A 145 5.44 2.41 -11.32
N LEU A 146 6.18 2.14 -10.24
CA LEU A 146 7.57 2.61 -10.11
C LEU A 146 8.49 2.04 -11.20
N GLU A 147 8.34 0.78 -11.55
CA GLU A 147 9.06 0.16 -12.66
C GLU A 147 8.71 0.86 -14.00
N SER A 148 7.43 1.21 -14.21
CA SER A 148 6.99 1.94 -15.42
C SER A 148 7.60 3.34 -15.55
N VAL A 149 7.84 4.04 -14.43
CA VAL A 149 8.44 5.40 -14.42
C VAL A 149 9.85 5.41 -15.02
N PHE A 150 10.57 4.30 -14.87
CA PHE A 150 11.99 4.17 -15.23
C PHE A 150 12.26 3.10 -16.29
N THR A 151 11.23 2.61 -16.98
CA THR A 151 11.38 1.55 -17.99
C THR A 151 12.34 1.94 -19.11
N ASP A 152 12.35 3.20 -19.51
CA ASP A 152 13.20 3.71 -20.61
C ASP A 152 14.57 4.23 -20.15
N VAL A 153 14.93 4.03 -18.88
CA VAL A 153 16.19 4.52 -18.32
C VAL A 153 17.19 3.38 -18.18
N PRO A 154 18.43 3.51 -18.68
CA PRO A 154 19.45 2.50 -18.49
C PRO A 154 19.67 2.20 -17.00
N ARG A 155 19.74 0.91 -16.67
CA ARG A 155 20.10 0.44 -15.33
C ARG A 155 21.62 0.45 -15.16
N ILE A 156 22.04 0.58 -13.91
CA ILE A 156 23.44 0.41 -13.49
C ILE A 156 23.60 -0.99 -12.89
#